data_AF-A0AAF0CPH6-F1
#
_entry.id   AF-A0AAF0CPH6-F1
#
_cell.length_a   1.000
_cell.length_b   1.000
_cell.length_c   1.000
_cell.angle_alpha   90.00
_cell.angle_beta   90.00
_cell.angle_gamma   90.00
#
_symmetry.space_group_name_H-M   'P 1'
#
loop_
_entity.id
_entity.type
_entity.pdbx_description
1 polymer ?
#
loop_
_entity_poly.entity_id
_entity_poly.type
_entity_poly.pdbx_seq_one_letter_code
_entity_poly.pdbx_strand_id
1 'polypeptide(L)'
;MRTTMDLPDPLFRELKAQSALRGVKLKDFVTELLQAGLDQRGGVPAEPRPRSPLPVIRKATGIRHPALSNREVDALFVAEDAHGRD
;
A
#
# COMPACT_ATOMS: atom_id res chain seq x y z
N MET A 1 22.19 7.98 17.73
CA MET A 1 23.34 8.90 17.56
C MET A 1 22.81 10.25 17.07
N ARG A 2 23.44 11.38 17.41
CA ARG A 2 23.11 12.69 16.82
C ARG A 2 24.00 12.89 15.59
N THR A 3 23.37 13.08 14.43
CA THR A 3 24.06 13.28 13.15
C THR A 3 23.65 14.63 12.58
N THR A 4 24.62 15.39 12.08
CA THR A 4 24.39 16.65 11.36
C THR A 4 24.58 16.37 9.87
N MET A 5 23.62 16.78 9.05
CA MET A 5 23.66 16.62 7.59
C MET A 5 23.11 17.88 6.94
N ASP A 6 23.73 18.31 5.84
CA ASP A 6 23.27 19.45 5.06
C ASP A 6 22.12 19.01 4.13
N LEU A 7 20.99 19.71 4.23
CA LEU A 7 19.81 19.49 3.39
C LEU A 7 19.47 20.80 2.67
N PRO A 8 19.23 20.80 1.35
CA PRO A 8 18.72 21.97 0.66
C PRO A 8 17.43 22.49 1.31
N ASP A 9 17.28 23.81 1.42
CA ASP A 9 16.09 24.42 2.04
C ASP A 9 14.75 23.91 1.45
N PRO A 10 14.60 23.78 0.11
CA PRO A 10 13.36 23.26 -0.47
C PRO A 10 13.03 21.84 0.02
N LEU A 11 14.05 20.98 0.13
CA LEU A 11 13.88 19.59 0.57
C LEU A 11 13.50 19.54 2.06
N PHE A 12 14.16 20.35 2.89
CA PHE A 12 13.83 20.41 4.32
C PHE A 12 12.40 20.89 4.55
N ARG A 13 11.93 21.89 3.79
CA ARG A 13 10.55 22.38 3.86
C ARG A 13 9.54 21.29 3.50
N GLU A 14 9.82 20.51 2.46
CA GLU A 14 8.96 19.39 2.06
C GLU A 14 8.91 18.29 3.13
N LEU A 15 10.06 17.86 3.65
CA LEU A 15 10.13 16.85 4.72
C LEU A 15 9.34 17.29 5.96
N LYS A 16 9.44 18.57 6.32
CA LYS A 16 8.68 19.16 7.43
C LYS A 16 7.18 19.16 7.18
N ALA A 17 6.74 19.52 5.97
CA ALA A 17 5.33 19.51 5.60
C ALA A 17 4.77 18.07 5.62
N GLN A 18 5.47 17.12 5.00
CA GLN A 18 5.03 15.72 4.94
C GLN A 18 4.97 15.05 6.32
N SER A 19 5.96 15.29 7.19
CA SER A 19 5.92 14.77 8.56
C SER A 19 4.76 15.34 9.37
N ALA A 20 4.46 16.64 9.24
CA ALA A 20 3.31 17.28 9.87
C ALA A 20 1.99 16.70 9.37
N LEU A 21 1.82 16.52 8.05
CA LEU A 21 0.62 15.93 7.45
C LEU A 21 0.38 14.49 7.93
N ARG A 22 1.45 13.71 8.15
CA ARG A 22 1.38 12.35 8.69
C ARG A 22 1.23 12.31 10.22
N GLY A 23 1.30 13.46 10.91
CA GLY A 23 1.22 13.53 12.38
C GLY A 23 2.42 12.90 13.10
N VAL A 24 3.57 12.79 12.44
CA VAL A 24 4.79 12.18 13.00
C VAL A 24 5.89 13.22 13.21
N LYS A 25 6.85 12.93 14.09
CA LYS A 25 7.99 13.83 14.30
C LYS A 25 8.93 13.76 13.10
N LEU A 26 9.51 14.90 12.72
CA LEU A 26 10.45 14.99 11.60
C LEU A 26 11.61 14.00 11.69
N LYS A 27 12.19 13.80 12.88
CA LYS A 27 13.30 12.84 13.10
C LYS A 27 12.89 11.39 12.80
N ASP A 28 11.67 11.01 13.15
CA ASP A 28 11.16 9.64 12.99
C ASP A 28 10.83 9.42 11.51
N PHE A 29 10.23 10.42 10.86
CA PHE A 29 9.99 10.43 9.41
C PHE A 29 11.28 10.29 8.59
N VAL A 30 12.30 11.07 8.92
CA VAL A 30 13.61 10.99 8.23
C VAL A 30 14.26 9.62 8.44
N THR A 31 14.12 9.04 9.64
CA THR A 31 14.63 7.70 9.94
C THR A 31 13.94 6.62 9.09
N GLU A 32 12.61 6.68 8.97
CA GLU A 32 11.82 5.77 8.12
C GLU A 32 12.24 5.87 6.65
N LEU A 33 12.40 7.09 6.12
CA LEU A 33 12.84 7.30 4.74
C LEU A 33 14.25 6.77 4.49
N LEU A 34 15.17 6.97 5.43
CA LEU A 34 16.54 6.43 5.34
C LEU A 34 16.52 4.91 5.34
N GLN A 35 15.75 4.29 6.22
CA GLN A 35 15.63 2.82 6.28
C GLN A 35 15.05 2.28 4.96
N ALA A 36 13.94 2.85 4.49
CA ALA A 36 13.33 2.46 3.21
C ALA A 36 14.30 2.65 2.03
N GLY A 37 15.13 3.71 2.05
CA GLY A 37 16.15 3.94 1.03
C GLY A 37 17.28 2.91 1.06
N LEU A 38 17.68 2.44 2.24
CA LEU A 38 18.66 1.36 2.39
C LEU A 38 18.09 0.01 1.96
N ASP A 39 16.85 -0.29 2.34
CA ASP A 39 16.16 -1.54 1.98
C ASP A 39 15.96 -1.63 0.45
N GLN A 40 15.61 -0.51 -0.20
CA GLN A 40 15.49 -0.44 -1.67
C GLN A 40 16.83 -0.64 -2.39
N ARG A 41 17.96 -0.23 -1.79
CA ARG A 41 19.29 -0.43 -2.36
C ARG A 41 19.83 -1.84 -2.12
N GLY A 42 19.41 -2.51 -1.05
CA GLY A 42 19.76 -3.90 -0.73
C GLY A 42 18.87 -4.93 -1.40
N GLY A 43 17.70 -4.53 -1.90
CA GLY A 43 16.80 -5.39 -2.66
C GLY A 43 17.33 -5.64 -4.07
N VAL A 44 17.40 -6.92 -4.45
CA VAL A 44 17.38 -7.33 -5.86
C VAL A 44 16.27 -6.52 -6.55
N PRO A 45 16.50 -5.90 -7.74
CA PRO A 45 15.43 -5.20 -8.44
C PRO A 45 14.21 -6.09 -8.42
N ALA A 46 13.12 -5.61 -7.81
CA ALA A 46 11.88 -6.37 -7.78
C ALA A 46 11.60 -6.74 -9.23
N GLU A 47 11.69 -8.02 -9.59
CA GLU A 47 11.36 -8.45 -10.94
C GLU A 47 10.00 -7.84 -11.26
N PRO A 48 9.85 -7.20 -12.43
CA PRO A 48 8.62 -6.51 -12.76
C PRO A 48 7.50 -7.53 -12.62
N ARG A 49 6.72 -7.42 -11.54
CA ARG A 49 5.60 -8.31 -11.29
C ARG A 49 4.71 -8.16 -12.52
N PRO A 50 4.47 -9.23 -13.29
CA PRO A 50 3.70 -9.10 -14.51
C PRO A 50 2.34 -8.51 -14.12
N ARG A 51 2.05 -7.31 -14.63
CA ARG A 51 0.76 -6.67 -14.40
C ARG A 51 -0.28 -7.61 -14.98
N SER A 52 -1.30 -7.97 -14.21
CA SER A 52 -2.44 -8.67 -14.77
C SER A 52 -2.99 -7.83 -15.93
N PRO A 53 -3.45 -8.46 -17.03
CA PRO A 53 -4.05 -7.72 -18.13
C PRO A 53 -5.22 -6.87 -17.62
N LEU A 54 -5.46 -5.73 -18.27
CA LEU A 54 -6.60 -4.89 -17.95
C LEU A 54 -7.90 -5.71 -18.08
N PRO A 55 -8.89 -5.47 -17.21
CA PRO A 55 -10.18 -6.15 -17.33
C PRO A 55 -10.80 -5.84 -18.71
N VAL A 56 -11.22 -6.89 -19.40
CA VAL A 56 -11.94 -6.79 -20.68
C VAL A 56 -13.42 -6.99 -20.45
N ILE A 57 -14.26 -6.16 -21.08
CA ILE A 57 -15.71 -6.33 -21.05
C ILE A 57 -16.05 -7.64 -21.77
N ARG A 58 -16.68 -8.57 -21.07
CA ARG A 58 -17.13 -9.86 -21.62
C ARG A 58 -18.62 -9.84 -21.87
N LYS A 59 -19.09 -10.57 -22.88
CA LYS A 59 -20.52 -10.82 -23.07
C LYS A 59 -21.06 -11.59 -21.86
N ALA A 60 -22.30 -11.28 -21.47
CA ALA A 60 -22.96 -11.99 -20.38
C ALA A 60 -23.03 -13.50 -20.68
N THR A 61 -22.61 -14.33 -19.71
CA THR A 61 -22.58 -15.80 -19.83
C THR A 61 -23.99 -16.42 -19.83
N GLY A 62 -25.04 -15.62 -19.56
CA GLY A 62 -26.42 -16.10 -19.44
C GLY A 62 -26.74 -16.78 -18.10
N ILE A 63 -25.75 -16.92 -17.22
CA ILE A 63 -25.92 -17.45 -15.87
C ILE A 63 -26.69 -16.42 -15.03
N ARG A 64 -27.83 -16.83 -14.47
CA ARG A 64 -28.62 -16.00 -13.55
C ARG A 64 -28.10 -16.25 -12.13
N HIS A 65 -27.54 -15.21 -11.52
CA HIS A 65 -27.17 -15.24 -10.11
C HIS A 65 -28.39 -14.90 -9.24
N PRO A 66 -28.56 -15.55 -8.07
CA PRO A 66 -29.62 -15.18 -7.14
C PRO A 66 -29.39 -13.76 -6.63
N ALA A 67 -30.47 -13.00 -6.43
CA ALA A 67 -30.39 -11.73 -5.75
C ALA A 67 -30.16 -11.99 -4.26
N LEU A 68 -29.04 -11.50 -3.74
CA LEU A 68 -28.72 -11.56 -2.32
C LEU A 68 -28.97 -10.20 -1.69
N SER A 69 -29.55 -10.19 -0.50
CA SER A 69 -29.57 -9.00 0.35
C SER A 69 -28.17 -8.69 0.86
N ASN A 70 -27.92 -7.43 1.25
CA ASN A 70 -26.62 -7.03 1.81
C ASN A 70 -26.19 -7.92 2.99
N ARG A 71 -27.15 -8.33 3.84
CA ARG A 71 -26.89 -9.22 4.98
C ARG A 71 -26.37 -10.59 4.56
N GLU A 72 -26.89 -11.14 3.46
CA GLU A 72 -26.47 -12.44 2.93
C GLU A 72 -25.10 -12.35 2.26
N VAL A 73 -24.80 -11.22 1.61
CA VAL A 73 -23.46 -10.94 1.05
C VAL A 73 -22.42 -10.84 2.17
N ASP A 74 -22.71 -10.11 3.25
CA ASP A 74 -21.80 -9.97 4.38
C ASP A 74 -21.49 -11.32 5.04
N ALA A 75 -22.50 -12.20 5.16
CA ALA A 75 -22.31 -13.53 5.71
C ALA A 75 -21.36 -14.41 4.87
N LEU A 76 -21.37 -14.26 3.54
CA LEU A 76 -20.48 -15.00 2.64
C LEU A 76 -19.02 -14.55 2.83
N PHE A 77 -18.75 -13.24 2.91
CA PHE A 77 -17.39 -12.74 3.12
C PHE A 77 -16.81 -13.18 4.47
N VAL A 78 -17.62 -13.16 5.52
CA VAL A 78 -17.21 -13.65 6.85
C VAL A 78 -16.88 -15.15 6.80
N ALA A 79 -17.63 -15.94 6.06
CA ALA A 79 -17.35 -17.37 5.89
C ALA A 79 -16.07 -17.61 5.07
N GLU A 80 -15.84 -16.88 3.98
CA GLU A 80 -14.62 -17.01 3.16
C GLU A 80 -13.35 -16.66 3.94
N ASP A 81 -13.37 -15.58 4.73
CA ASP A 81 -12.25 -15.19 5.60
C ASP A 81 -11.95 -16.25 6.67
N ALA A 82 -12.96 -17.00 7.12
CA ALA A 82 -12.80 -18.10 8.06
C ALA A 82 -12.14 -19.34 7.42
N HIS A 83 -12.26 -19.52 6.11
CA HIS A 83 -11.67 -20.63 5.34
C HIS A 83 -10.29 -20.32 4.75
N GLY A 84 -9.81 -19.06 4.82
CA GLY A 84 -8.50 -18.64 4.30
C GLY A 84 -7.28 -18.95 5.18
N ARG A 85 -7.43 -19.76 6.25
CA ARG A 85 -6.33 -20.27 7.08
C ARG A 85 -6.27 -21.79 7.00
N ASP A 86 -5.74 -22.33 5.91
CA ASP A 86 -5.11 -23.66 5.86
C ASP A 86 -4.01 -23.64 4.79
#